data_AF-A0A485DB06-F1
#
_entry.id   AF-A0A485DB06-F1
#
_cell.length_a   1.000
_cell.length_b   1.000
_cell.length_c   1.000
_cell.angle_alpha   90.00
_cell.angle_beta   90.00
_cell.angle_gamma   90.00
#
_symmetry.space_group_name_H-M   'P 1'
#
loop_
_entity.id
_entity.type
_entity.pdbx_description
1 polymer ?
#
loop_
_entity_poly.entity_id
_entity_poly.type
_entity_poly.pdbx_seq_one_letter_code
_entity_poly.pdbx_strand_id
1 'polypeptide(L)' 'MSEEKRKMIAGELYQAGDATLRADRLRARQLLHRYNHSAPDEREWRKICLTELFGRASGCLY' A
#
# COMPACT_ATOMS: atom_id res chain seq x y z
N MET A 1 3.79 -14.58 1.71
CA MET A 1 4.73 -13.45 1.91
C MET A 1 6.12 -13.91 1.53
N SER A 2 6.91 -13.09 0.81
CA SER A 2 8.32 -13.40 0.55
C SER A 2 9.17 -13.26 1.81
N GLU A 3 10.35 -13.90 1.82
CA GLU A 3 11.31 -13.78 2.91
C GLU A 3 11.78 -12.33 3.09
N GLU A 4 12.10 -11.65 1.99
CA GLU A 4 12.52 -10.25 2.00
C GLU A 4 11.44 -9.31 2.56
N LYS A 5 10.16 -9.63 2.31
CA LYS A 5 9.05 -8.90 2.93
C LYS A 5 8.94 -9.15 4.43
N ARG A 6 9.24 -10.36 4.90
CA ARG A 6 9.31 -10.64 6.35
C ARG A 6 10.45 -9.89 7.01
N LYS A 7 11.67 -9.91 6.43
CA LYS A 7 12.83 -9.17 6.91
C LYS A 7 12.54 -7.66 7.01
N MET A 8 11.94 -7.09 5.95
CA MET A 8 11.51 -5.69 5.94
C MET A 8 10.56 -5.36 7.12
N ILE A 9 9.57 -6.20 7.39
CA ILE A 9 8.61 -6.01 8.49
C ILE A 9 9.28 -6.19 9.86
N ALA A 10 10.23 -7.11 9.97
CA ALA A 10 10.99 -7.37 11.19
C ALA A 10 12.08 -6.31 11.47
N GLY A 11 12.31 -5.36 10.55
CA GLY A 11 13.38 -4.36 10.68
C GLY A 11 14.78 -4.90 10.37
N GLU A 12 14.87 -6.09 9.76
CA GLU A 12 16.12 -6.72 9.36
C GLU A 12 16.60 -6.18 8.00
N LEU A 13 17.87 -6.39 7.67
CA LEU A 13 18.38 -6.10 6.32
C LEU A 13 17.63 -6.93 5.28
N TYR A 14 17.12 -6.26 4.25
CA TYR A 14 16.33 -6.88 3.20
C TYR A 14 16.70 -6.32 1.81
N GLN A 15 16.46 -7.10 0.76
CA GLN A 15 16.65 -6.73 -0.62
C GLN A 15 15.41 -6.00 -1.16
N ALA A 16 15.46 -4.67 -1.17
CA ALA A 16 14.35 -3.83 -1.64
C ALA A 16 13.93 -4.11 -3.11
N GLY A 17 14.82 -4.71 -3.91
CA GLY A 17 14.57 -5.13 -5.30
C GLY A 17 13.75 -6.41 -5.45
N ASP A 18 13.42 -7.11 -4.35
CA ASP A 18 12.60 -8.33 -4.35
C ASP A 18 11.33 -8.17 -5.19
N ALA A 19 10.96 -9.23 -5.92
CA ALA A 19 9.83 -9.20 -6.84
C ALA A 19 8.50 -8.91 -6.10
N THR A 20 8.32 -9.45 -4.89
CA THR A 20 7.10 -9.22 -4.10
C THR A 20 7.03 -7.77 -3.64
N LEU A 21 8.13 -7.23 -3.10
CA LEU A 21 8.19 -5.83 -2.67
C LEU A 21 8.00 -4.85 -3.84
N ARG A 22 8.53 -5.15 -5.02
CA ARG A 22 8.29 -4.36 -6.24
C ARG A 22 6.83 -4.40 -6.67
N ALA A 23 6.20 -5.58 -6.67
CA ALA A 23 4.79 -5.74 -7.02
C ALA A 23 3.87 -4.98 -6.04
N ASP A 24 4.15 -5.07 -4.74
CA ASP A 24 3.41 -4.33 -3.71
C ASP A 24 3.51 -2.81 -3.91
N ARG A 25 4.71 -2.28 -4.19
CA ARG A 25 4.90 -0.85 -4.49
C ARG A 25 4.19 -0.41 -5.75
N LEU A 26 4.21 -1.24 -6.81
CA LEU A 26 3.51 -0.93 -8.05
C LEU A 26 2.00 -0.83 -7.80
N ARG A 27 1.43 -1.80 -7.07
CA ARG A 27 0.01 -1.79 -6.68
C ARG A 27 -0.33 -0.53 -5.88
N ALA A 28 0.47 -0.18 -4.87
CA ALA A 28 0.25 1.02 -4.08
C ALA A 28 0.28 2.30 -4.94
N ARG A 29 1.22 2.41 -5.89
CA ARG A 29 1.30 3.54 -6.82
C ARG A 29 0.09 3.64 -7.75
N GLN A 30 -0.43 2.50 -8.21
CA GLN A 30 -1.65 2.46 -9.05
C GLN A 30 -2.87 2.98 -8.28
N LEU A 31 -3.04 2.58 -7.02
CA LEU A 31 -4.12 3.07 -6.16
C LEU A 31 -3.98 4.56 -5.86
N LEU A 32 -2.77 5.01 -5.51
CA LEU A 32 -2.47 6.42 -5.30
C LEU A 32 -2.76 7.26 -6.56
N HIS A 33 -2.40 6.77 -7.73
CA HIS A 33 -2.68 7.44 -9.00
C HIS A 33 -4.19 7.58 -9.24
N ARG A 34 -4.96 6.50 -9.08
CA ARG A 34 -6.43 6.53 -9.20
C ARG A 34 -7.06 7.52 -8.22
N TYR A 35 -6.62 7.53 -6.96
CA TYR A 35 -7.08 8.49 -5.96
C TYR A 35 -6.77 9.93 -6.37
N ASN A 36 -5.52 10.22 -6.75
CA ASN A 36 -5.08 11.57 -7.09
C ASN A 36 -5.76 12.14 -8.34
N HIS A 37 -6.21 11.28 -9.27
CA HIS A 37 -6.88 11.69 -10.51
C HIS A 37 -8.41 11.59 -10.45
N SER A 38 -8.97 11.13 -9.34
CA SER A 38 -10.42 11.14 -9.12
C SER A 38 -10.95 12.56 -8.90
N ALA A 39 -12.20 12.81 -9.28
CA ALA A 39 -12.83 14.09 -9.08
C ALA A 39 -13.07 14.35 -7.57
N PRO A 40 -13.14 15.63 -7.12
CA PRO A 40 -13.31 15.95 -5.70
C PRO A 40 -14.63 15.46 -5.10
N ASP A 41 -15.67 15.30 -5.92
CA ASP A 41 -17.02 14.86 -5.54
C ASP A 41 -17.21 13.34 -5.57
N GLU A 42 -16.27 12.58 -6.14
CA GLU A 42 -16.24 11.10 -6.12
C GLU A 42 -15.82 10.54 -4.75
N ARG A 43 -16.47 10.99 -3.68
CA ARG A 43 -16.08 10.71 -2.28
C ARG A 43 -16.04 9.22 -1.97
N GLU A 44 -17.01 8.45 -2.45
CA GLU A 44 -17.08 7.02 -2.20
C GLU A 44 -15.93 6.28 -2.90
N TRP A 45 -15.62 6.65 -4.15
CA TRP A 45 -14.51 6.09 -4.89
C TRP A 45 -13.15 6.40 -4.24
N ARG A 46 -12.99 7.65 -3.79
CA ARG A 46 -11.82 8.08 -3.01
C ARG A 46 -11.64 7.26 -1.74
N LYS A 47 -12.74 7.00 -1.01
CA LYS A 47 -12.73 6.17 0.20
C LYS A 47 -12.32 4.72 -0.10
N ILE A 48 -12.81 4.13 -1.19
CA ILE A 48 -12.42 2.79 -1.64
C ILE A 48 -10.92 2.75 -1.93
N CYS A 49 -10.40 3.70 -2.70
CA CYS A 49 -8.97 3.77 -3.04
C CYS A 49 -8.09 3.87 -1.79
N LEU A 50 -8.46 4.70 -0.81
CA LEU A 50 -7.72 4.84 0.45
C LEU A 50 -7.81 3.59 1.31
N THR A 51 -8.98 2.96 1.37
CA THR A 51 -9.18 1.69 2.12
C THR A 51 -8.34 0.56 1.53
N GLU A 52 -8.21 0.49 0.21
CA GLU A 52 -7.33 -0.49 -0.44
C GLU A 52 -5.84 -0.16 -0.29
N LEU A 53 -5.48 1.13 -0.27
CA LEU A 53 -4.08 1.58 -0.18
C LEU A 53 -3.50 1.34 1.23
N PHE A 54 -4.25 1.69 2.27
CA PHE A 54 -3.81 1.56 3.65
C PHE A 54 -4.28 0.26 4.33
N GLY A 55 -5.20 -0.47 3.68
CA GLY A 55 -5.92 -1.58 4.29
C GLY A 55 -7.06 -1.08 5.20
N ARG A 56 -7.74 -2.01 5.89
CA ARG A 56 -8.57 -1.61 7.03
C ARG A 56 -7.67 -0.88 8.02
N ALA A 57 -8.03 0.34 8.40
CA ALA A 57 -7.45 1.02 9.55
C ALA A 57 -7.79 0.24 10.83
N SER A 58 -7.14 -0.90 11.03
CA SER A 58 -7.03 -1.54 12.33
C SER A 58 -6.21 -0.56 13.16
N GLY A 59 -6.85 0.02 14.15
CA GLY A 59 -6.37 1.13 14.98
C GLY A 59 -4.86 1.29 15.06
N CYS A 60 -4.42 2.53 14.86
CA CYS A 60 -3.23 3.03 15.50
C CYS A 60 -3.32 2.65 16.99
N LEU A 61 -2.64 1.57 17.38
CA LEU A 61 -2.30 1.31 18.77
C LEU A 61 -1.08 2.17 19.05
N TYR A 62 -1.33 3.31 19.67
CA TYR A 62 -0.32 4.00 20.47
C TYR A 62 0.08 3.12 21.66
#